data_AF-A0A9X3EDC9-F1
#
_entry.id   AF-A0A9X3EDC9-F1
#
_cell.length_a   1.000
_cell.length_b   1.000
_cell.length_c   1.000
_cell.angle_alpha   90.00
_cell.angle_beta   90.00
_cell.angle_gamma   90.00
#
_symmetry.space_group_name_H-M   'P 1'
#
loop_
_entity.id
_entity.type
_entity.pdbx_description
1 polymer ?
#
loop_
_entity_poly.entity_id
_entity_poly.type
_entity_poly.pdbx_seq_one_letter_code
_entity_poly.pdbx_strand_id
1 'polypeptide(L)'
;MKTNRSLMQGSALIISLVMLVILTLLGISGIKSSTLEIRMAANAEDRNRAFQAAEYALKVAEAKVSEMVSNGNYATYFGNKAYPWYYKTLTISSGGGNGGDCSTSLPWLTGVATWDNSDSIALTSAENAPLKQLGLSQVPRYMIGYDSEVDETSPCYADVSPEGYSNSIGSAGEPLHVERFTITVIGYGAQPNTRVRLQATFNALL
;
A
#
# COMPACT_ATOMS: atom_id res chain seq x y z
N MET A 1 41.35 76.89 19.17
CA MET A 1 40.07 76.50 18.56
C MET A 1 39.77 75.07 19.01
N LYS A 2 38.92 74.88 20.03
CA LYS A 2 38.65 73.57 20.68
C LYS A 2 37.41 72.97 20.04
N THR A 3 37.56 71.92 19.23
CA THR A 3 36.43 71.17 18.63
C THR A 3 35.98 70.08 19.61
N ASN A 4 34.86 70.34 20.30
CA ASN A 4 34.18 69.34 21.12
C ASN A 4 33.63 68.21 20.23
N ARG A 5 34.22 67.02 20.33
CA ARG A 5 33.67 65.76 19.80
C ARG A 5 33.38 64.82 20.97
N SER A 6 32.19 64.88 21.56
CA SER A 6 31.80 63.89 22.58
C SER A 6 30.28 63.74 22.74
N LEU A 7 29.56 63.54 21.62
CA LEU A 7 28.14 63.16 21.63
C LEU A 7 27.85 61.87 20.81
N MET A 8 28.87 61.08 20.48
CA MET A 8 28.75 59.94 19.54
C MET A 8 29.17 58.56 20.09
N GLN A 9 29.34 58.39 21.41
CA GLN A 9 29.78 57.11 22.00
C GLN A 9 28.67 56.24 22.61
N GLY A 10 27.45 56.76 22.82
CA GLY A 10 26.32 55.97 23.33
C GLY A 10 25.44 55.31 22.25
N SER A 11 25.33 55.94 21.07
CA SER A 11 24.43 55.50 20.00
C SER A 11 24.92 54.25 19.26
N ALA A 12 26.23 54.06 19.15
CA ALA A 12 26.83 52.91 18.47
C ALA A 12 26.44 51.57 19.11
N LEU A 13 26.34 51.51 20.44
CA LEU A 13 25.95 50.31 21.17
C LEU A 13 24.49 49.91 20.86
N ILE A 14 23.58 50.89 20.86
CA ILE A 14 22.15 50.66 20.57
C ILE A 14 21.97 50.18 19.14
N ILE A 15 22.67 50.81 18.18
CA ILE A 15 22.62 50.41 16.76
C ILE A 15 23.16 48.98 16.58
N SER A 16 24.26 48.62 17.27
CA SER A 16 24.81 47.27 17.23
C SER A 16 23.86 46.22 17.79
N LEU A 17 23.15 46.54 18.88
CA LEU A 17 22.16 45.64 19.49
C LEU A 17 20.97 45.42 18.56
N VAL A 18 20.44 46.49 17.95
CA VAL A 18 19.32 46.41 17.00
C VAL A 18 19.72 45.59 15.77
N MET A 19 20.93 45.82 15.22
CA MET A 19 21.45 45.03 14.10
C MET A 19 21.63 43.55 14.45
N LEU A 20 22.17 43.25 15.64
CA LEU A 20 22.30 41.87 16.13
C LEU A 20 20.94 41.18 16.19
N VAL A 21 19.93 41.86 16.76
CA VAL A 21 18.56 41.33 16.87
C VAL A 21 17.96 41.04 15.49
N ILE A 22 18.10 41.98 14.54
CA ILE A 22 17.61 41.80 13.16
C ILE A 22 18.27 40.57 12.50
N LEU A 23 19.61 40.43 12.62
CA LEU A 23 20.33 39.28 12.08
C LEU A 23 19.89 37.96 12.72
N THR A 24 19.67 37.92 14.04
CA THR A 24 19.14 36.72 14.69
C THR A 24 17.73 36.37 14.24
N LEU A 25 16.84 37.35 14.05
CA LEU A 25 15.48 37.11 13.58
C LEU A 25 15.47 36.55 12.15
N LEU A 26 16.33 37.07 11.27
CA LEU A 26 16.52 36.55 9.92
C LEU A 26 17.09 35.11 9.95
N GLY A 27 18.08 34.85 10.82
CA GLY A 27 18.66 33.52 11.01
C GLY A 27 17.64 32.49 11.50
N ILE A 28 16.82 32.83 12.49
CA ILE A 28 15.79 31.94 13.04
C ILE A 28 14.70 31.63 11.99
N SER A 29 14.31 32.63 11.19
CA SER A 29 13.29 32.45 10.14
C SER A 29 13.74 31.42 9.09
N GLY A 30 15.01 31.50 8.64
CA GLY A 30 15.59 30.53 7.69
C GLY A 30 15.65 29.10 8.26
N ILE A 31 16.03 28.94 9.52
CA ILE A 31 16.12 27.63 10.19
C ILE A 31 14.73 26.95 10.31
N LYS A 32 13.67 27.73 10.57
CA LYS A 32 12.30 27.21 10.70
C LYS A 32 11.79 26.58 9.40
N SER A 33 12.04 27.21 8.24
CA SER A 33 11.66 26.66 6.93
C SER A 33 12.42 25.36 6.62
N SER A 34 13.74 25.38 6.83
CA SER A 34 14.60 24.21 6.60
C SER A 34 14.20 23.00 7.44
N THR A 35 13.76 23.22 8.69
CA THR A 35 13.31 22.12 9.56
C THR A 35 12.06 21.42 9.02
N LEU A 36 11.12 22.15 8.41
CA LEU A 36 9.94 21.56 7.80
C LEU A 36 10.27 20.75 6.55
N GLU A 37 11.15 21.28 5.70
CA GLU A 37 11.61 20.59 4.49
C GLU A 37 12.32 19.28 4.82
N ILE A 38 13.17 19.25 5.86
CA ILE A 38 13.83 18.02 6.32
C ILE A 38 12.81 16.98 6.79
N ARG A 39 11.76 17.39 7.54
CA ARG A 39 10.71 16.46 7.98
C ARG A 39 9.89 15.92 6.82
N MET A 40 9.58 16.76 5.83
CA MET A 40 8.90 16.31 4.61
C MET A 40 9.77 15.35 3.80
N ALA A 41 11.06 15.64 3.65
CA ALA A 41 12.02 14.78 2.97
C ALA A 41 12.16 13.42 3.68
N ALA A 42 12.27 13.41 5.01
CA ALA A 42 12.33 12.19 5.80
C ALA A 42 11.05 11.35 5.68
N ASN A 43 9.87 11.98 5.71
CA ASN A 43 8.59 11.29 5.52
C ASN A 43 8.44 10.74 4.09
N ALA A 44 8.91 11.47 3.07
CA ALA A 44 8.89 11.02 1.69
C ALA A 44 9.84 9.83 1.48
N GLU A 45 11.05 9.88 2.06
CA GLU A 45 12.01 8.79 2.03
C GLU A 45 11.45 7.53 2.71
N ASP A 46 10.83 7.68 3.87
CA ASP A 46 10.24 6.57 4.61
C ASP A 46 9.08 5.91 3.84
N ARG A 47 8.23 6.72 3.20
CA ARG A 47 7.19 6.22 2.27
C ARG A 47 7.79 5.53 1.06
N ASN A 48 8.89 6.03 0.51
CA ASN A 48 9.59 5.40 -0.61
C ASN A 48 10.15 4.03 -0.22
N ARG A 49 10.72 3.89 0.99
CA ARG A 49 11.15 2.57 1.52
C ARG A 49 9.99 1.61 1.66
N ALA A 50 8.85 2.06 2.21
CA ALA A 50 7.64 1.26 2.32
C ALA A 50 7.11 0.81 0.95
N PHE A 51 7.15 1.69 -0.05
CA PHE A 51 6.75 1.40 -1.42
C PHE A 51 7.68 0.37 -2.08
N GLN A 52 9.00 0.54 -2.00
CA GLN A 52 9.97 -0.44 -2.51
C GLN A 52 9.79 -1.82 -1.85
N ALA A 53 9.53 -1.85 -0.54
CA ALA A 53 9.25 -3.08 0.18
C ALA A 53 7.95 -3.74 -0.28
N ALA A 54 6.90 -2.95 -0.53
CA ALA A 54 5.65 -3.44 -1.08
C ALA A 54 5.82 -3.98 -2.52
N GLU A 55 6.53 -3.28 -3.39
CA GLU A 55 6.80 -3.75 -4.77
C GLU A 55 7.59 -5.06 -4.78
N TYR A 56 8.58 -5.19 -3.90
CA TYR A 56 9.32 -6.44 -3.78
C TYR A 56 8.42 -7.58 -3.29
N ALA A 57 7.59 -7.32 -2.27
CA ALA A 57 6.64 -8.31 -1.77
C ALA A 57 5.63 -8.72 -2.84
N LEU A 58 5.19 -7.77 -3.68
CA LEU A 58 4.31 -8.03 -4.80
C LEU A 58 4.95 -8.99 -5.80
N LYS A 59 6.20 -8.74 -6.21
CA LYS A 59 6.95 -9.64 -7.11
C LYS A 59 7.11 -11.06 -6.55
N VAL A 60 7.34 -11.18 -5.24
CA VAL A 60 7.43 -12.49 -4.58
C VAL A 60 6.08 -13.20 -4.60
N ALA A 61 4.99 -12.49 -4.30
CA ALA A 61 3.65 -13.05 -4.33
C ALA A 61 3.23 -13.45 -5.76
N GLU A 62 3.59 -12.66 -6.77
CA GLU A 62 3.39 -12.98 -8.20
C GLU A 62 4.10 -14.29 -8.58
N ALA A 63 5.35 -14.48 -8.16
CA ALA A 63 6.09 -15.71 -8.40
C ALA A 63 5.38 -16.92 -7.77
N LYS A 64 4.83 -16.77 -6.56
CA LYS A 64 4.03 -17.82 -5.90
C LYS A 64 2.74 -18.13 -6.65
N VAL A 65 2.05 -17.12 -7.17
CA VAL A 65 0.86 -17.35 -8.03
C VAL A 65 1.26 -18.09 -9.29
N SER A 66 2.34 -17.69 -9.96
CA SER A 66 2.81 -18.37 -11.17
C SER A 66 3.18 -19.83 -10.90
N GLU A 67 3.84 -20.12 -9.78
CA GLU A 67 4.14 -21.49 -9.35
C GLU A 67 2.85 -22.29 -9.09
N MET A 68 1.91 -21.70 -8.34
CA MET A 68 0.60 -22.31 -8.07
C MET A 68 -0.13 -22.65 -9.36
N VAL A 69 -0.24 -21.70 -10.29
CA VAL A 69 -0.87 -21.89 -11.60
C VAL A 69 -0.20 -23.01 -12.39
N SER A 70 1.15 -23.04 -12.42
CA SER A 70 1.89 -24.11 -13.13
C SER A 70 1.65 -25.51 -12.56
N ASN A 71 1.34 -25.61 -11.26
CA ASN A 71 1.02 -26.88 -10.59
C ASN A 71 -0.44 -27.33 -10.79
N GLY A 72 -1.32 -26.46 -11.32
CA GLY A 72 -2.70 -26.79 -11.71
C GLY A 72 -3.69 -27.13 -10.58
N ASN A 73 -3.27 -27.08 -9.30
CA ASN A 73 -4.08 -27.52 -8.15
C ASN A 73 -4.28 -26.42 -7.09
N TYR A 74 -4.53 -25.18 -7.49
CA TYR A 74 -4.62 -24.04 -6.56
C TYR A 74 -6.04 -23.71 -6.09
N ALA A 75 -7.07 -24.09 -6.84
CA ALA A 75 -8.47 -23.75 -6.53
C ALA A 75 -8.93 -24.24 -5.14
N THR A 76 -8.32 -25.30 -4.59
CA THR A 76 -8.63 -25.85 -3.26
C THR A 76 -8.12 -25.01 -2.08
N TYR A 77 -7.15 -24.11 -2.33
CA TYR A 77 -6.62 -23.22 -1.30
C TYR A 77 -7.52 -22.01 -1.06
N PHE A 78 -8.19 -21.51 -2.11
CA PHE A 78 -8.94 -20.26 -2.05
C PHE A 78 -10.33 -20.43 -1.42
N GLY A 79 -10.60 -19.62 -0.39
CA GLY A 79 -11.85 -19.69 0.40
C GLY A 79 -11.83 -20.77 1.48
N ASN A 80 -10.70 -21.46 1.66
CA ASN A 80 -10.51 -22.43 2.73
C ASN A 80 -10.12 -21.69 4.02
N LYS A 81 -10.83 -21.96 5.13
CA LYS A 81 -10.56 -21.33 6.44
C LYS A 81 -9.18 -21.67 7.02
N ALA A 82 -8.53 -22.75 6.54
CA ALA A 82 -7.15 -23.07 6.91
C ALA A 82 -6.13 -22.10 6.29
N TYR A 83 -6.50 -21.42 5.20
CA TYR A 83 -5.66 -20.50 4.44
C TYR A 83 -6.37 -19.14 4.26
N PRO A 84 -6.61 -18.39 5.36
CA PRO A 84 -7.39 -17.14 5.32
C PRO A 84 -6.78 -16.05 4.42
N TRP A 85 -5.47 -16.11 4.17
CA TRP A 85 -4.74 -15.25 3.24
C TRP A 85 -4.98 -15.59 1.75
N TYR A 86 -5.63 -16.72 1.47
CA TYR A 86 -6.10 -17.15 0.15
C TYR A 86 -7.64 -17.11 0.13
N TYR A 87 -8.20 -15.99 -0.31
CA TYR A 87 -9.64 -15.77 -0.27
C TYR A 87 -10.26 -15.83 -1.67
N LYS A 88 -11.57 -16.14 -1.72
CA LYS A 88 -12.34 -15.99 -2.95
C LYS A 88 -12.81 -14.55 -3.09
N THR A 89 -12.39 -13.85 -4.13
CA THR A 89 -12.82 -12.45 -4.36
C THR A 89 -14.30 -12.40 -4.64
N LEU A 90 -14.82 -13.36 -5.40
CA LEU A 90 -16.23 -13.53 -5.71
C LEU A 90 -16.70 -14.91 -5.24
N THR A 91 -17.85 -14.94 -4.58
CA THR A 91 -18.54 -16.17 -4.19
C THR A 91 -19.97 -16.12 -4.70
N ILE A 92 -20.34 -17.12 -5.48
CA ILE A 92 -21.70 -17.36 -5.96
C ILE A 92 -22.36 -18.30 -4.96
N SER A 93 -23.38 -17.80 -4.24
CA SER A 93 -24.22 -18.68 -3.42
C SER A 93 -25.36 -19.23 -4.27
N SER A 94 -25.35 -20.55 -4.50
CA SER A 94 -26.48 -21.26 -5.13
C SER A 94 -27.61 -21.44 -4.12
N GLY A 95 -28.31 -20.35 -3.78
CA GLY A 95 -29.63 -20.46 -3.17
C GLY A 95 -30.58 -21.11 -4.17
N GLY A 96 -31.28 -22.19 -3.80
CA GLY A 96 -32.12 -22.96 -4.71
C GLY A 96 -33.07 -22.10 -5.56
N GLY A 97 -32.82 -22.05 -6.86
CA GLY A 97 -33.50 -21.21 -7.86
C GLY A 97 -32.47 -20.67 -8.86
N ASN A 98 -32.87 -20.41 -10.10
CA ASN A 98 -31.98 -19.95 -11.19
C ASN A 98 -31.50 -18.49 -11.03
N GLY A 99 -31.00 -18.12 -9.85
CA GLY A 99 -30.44 -16.81 -9.55
C GLY A 99 -29.61 -16.87 -8.28
N GLY A 100 -28.32 -17.22 -8.41
CA GLY A 100 -27.39 -17.16 -7.29
C GLY A 100 -27.04 -15.72 -6.95
N ASP A 101 -27.00 -15.38 -5.66
CA ASP A 101 -26.50 -14.10 -5.19
C ASP A 101 -24.97 -14.04 -5.32
N CYS A 102 -24.48 -12.94 -5.88
CA CYS A 102 -23.06 -12.62 -5.99
C CYS A 102 -22.62 -11.88 -4.73
N SER A 103 -21.62 -12.41 -4.03
CA SER A 103 -20.99 -11.72 -2.90
C SER A 103 -19.51 -11.56 -3.16
N THR A 104 -18.99 -10.36 -2.92
CA THR A 104 -17.56 -10.10 -2.99
C THR A 104 -16.96 -10.11 -1.60
N SER A 105 -15.80 -10.74 -1.44
CA SER A 105 -15.03 -10.68 -0.20
C SER A 105 -13.81 -9.81 -0.41
N LEU A 106 -13.70 -8.75 0.41
CA LEU A 106 -12.60 -7.79 0.35
C LEU A 106 -11.82 -7.74 1.68
N PRO A 107 -11.20 -8.85 2.14
CA PRO A 107 -10.59 -8.93 3.47
C PRO A 107 -9.50 -7.89 3.71
N TRP A 108 -8.86 -7.38 2.65
CA TRP A 108 -7.80 -6.38 2.76
C TRP A 108 -8.28 -4.96 3.10
N LEU A 109 -9.59 -4.67 3.07
CA LEU A 109 -10.10 -3.33 3.36
C LEU A 109 -9.78 -2.87 4.79
N THR A 110 -9.59 -1.55 4.94
CA THR A 110 -9.29 -0.93 6.25
C THR A 110 -10.45 -1.14 7.21
N GLY A 111 -10.16 -1.63 8.42
CA GLY A 111 -11.17 -1.97 9.43
C GLY A 111 -11.57 -3.46 9.44
N VAL A 112 -11.15 -4.21 8.42
CA VAL A 112 -11.32 -5.68 8.34
C VAL A 112 -9.97 -6.37 8.47
N ALA A 113 -8.97 -5.97 7.68
CA ALA A 113 -7.63 -6.53 7.75
C ALA A 113 -6.84 -6.07 8.97
N THR A 114 -6.25 -7.02 9.69
CA THR A 114 -5.27 -6.79 10.75
C THR A 114 -3.83 -6.88 10.25
N TRP A 115 -3.61 -7.48 9.07
CA TRP A 115 -2.28 -7.70 8.47
C TRP A 115 -1.33 -8.42 9.44
N ASP A 116 -1.82 -9.52 10.01
CA ASP A 116 -1.09 -10.41 10.90
C ASP A 116 -1.17 -11.87 10.40
N ASN A 117 -0.71 -12.84 11.20
CA ASN A 117 -0.65 -14.25 10.78
C ASN A 117 -2.04 -14.90 10.63
N SER A 118 -3.12 -14.23 11.07
CA SER A 118 -4.49 -14.69 10.94
C SER A 118 -5.11 -14.38 9.58
N ASP A 119 -4.60 -13.39 8.85
CA ASP A 119 -5.21 -12.91 7.60
C ASP A 119 -4.22 -12.76 6.44
N SER A 120 -2.91 -12.75 6.70
CA SER A 120 -1.90 -12.44 5.68
C SER A 120 -0.61 -13.23 5.89
N ILE A 121 0.14 -13.41 4.80
CA ILE A 121 1.44 -14.08 4.83
C ILE A 121 2.54 -13.02 4.87
N ALA A 122 3.45 -13.12 5.84
CA ALA A 122 4.69 -12.36 5.83
C ALA A 122 5.72 -13.00 4.88
N LEU A 123 6.56 -12.19 4.25
CA LEU A 123 7.72 -12.70 3.52
C LEU A 123 8.59 -13.57 4.44
N THR A 124 9.05 -14.70 3.92
CA THR A 124 9.96 -15.60 4.63
C THR A 124 11.29 -14.92 4.91
N SER A 125 12.10 -15.49 5.80
CA SER A 125 13.43 -14.96 6.11
C SER A 125 14.38 -14.91 4.90
N ALA A 126 14.22 -15.83 3.95
CA ALA A 126 14.96 -15.87 2.69
C ALA A 126 14.47 -14.78 1.72
N GLU A 127 13.16 -14.67 1.52
CA GLU A 127 12.55 -13.64 0.66
C GLU A 127 12.82 -12.23 1.21
N ASN A 128 12.80 -12.05 2.53
CA ASN A 128 13.04 -10.75 3.15
C ASN A 128 14.54 -10.37 3.23
N ALA A 129 15.46 -11.26 2.86
CA ALA A 129 16.90 -11.00 2.98
C ALA A 129 17.38 -9.75 2.21
N PRO A 130 16.95 -9.49 0.96
CA PRO A 130 17.34 -8.29 0.23
C PRO A 130 16.80 -7.00 0.84
N LEU A 131 15.66 -7.06 1.55
CA LEU A 131 15.01 -5.90 2.14
C LEU A 131 15.63 -5.48 3.49
N LYS A 132 16.50 -6.29 4.09
CA LYS A 132 17.12 -6.00 5.40
C LYS A 132 17.87 -4.66 5.42
N GLN A 133 18.43 -4.25 4.29
CA GLN A 133 19.18 -2.99 4.18
C GLN A 133 18.28 -1.74 4.27
N LEU A 134 16.99 -1.87 3.99
CA LEU A 134 16.04 -0.75 4.02
C LEU A 134 15.63 -0.34 5.45
N GLY A 135 15.94 -1.18 6.45
CA GLY A 135 15.65 -0.88 7.86
C GLY A 135 14.15 -0.79 8.16
N LEU A 136 13.35 -1.67 7.55
CA LEU A 136 11.89 -1.67 7.70
C LEU A 136 11.48 -2.00 9.14
N SER A 137 10.43 -1.36 9.64
CA SER A 137 9.87 -1.60 10.98
C SER A 137 9.23 -2.97 11.11
N GLN A 138 8.68 -3.51 10.02
CA GLN A 138 7.99 -4.79 9.95
C GLN A 138 8.24 -5.45 8.60
N VAL A 139 8.14 -6.78 8.57
CA VAL A 139 8.27 -7.56 7.33
C VAL A 139 7.04 -7.33 6.47
N PRO A 140 7.18 -7.06 5.15
CA PRO A 140 6.05 -6.94 4.25
C PRO A 140 5.18 -8.18 4.24
N ARG A 141 3.88 -7.98 4.02
CA ARG A 141 2.88 -9.05 4.02
C ARG A 141 2.00 -8.99 2.79
N TYR A 142 1.41 -10.10 2.41
CA TYR A 142 0.54 -10.20 1.25
C TYR A 142 -0.66 -11.11 1.49
N MET A 143 -1.72 -10.87 0.72
CA MET A 143 -2.93 -11.67 0.58
C MET A 143 -3.16 -11.90 -0.90
N ILE A 144 -3.77 -13.04 -1.25
CA ILE A 144 -4.08 -13.39 -2.64
C ILE A 144 -5.56 -13.74 -2.73
N GLY A 145 -6.26 -12.98 -3.56
CA GLY A 145 -7.62 -13.26 -3.98
C GLY A 145 -7.59 -14.07 -5.27
N TYR A 146 -8.50 -15.02 -5.37
CA TYR A 146 -8.78 -15.74 -6.61
C TYR A 146 -10.23 -15.54 -6.98
N ASP A 147 -10.45 -15.35 -8.27
CA ASP A 147 -11.75 -15.43 -8.89
C ASP A 147 -11.66 -16.29 -10.14
N SER A 148 -12.67 -17.13 -10.31
CA SER A 148 -12.83 -17.99 -11.47
C SER A 148 -14.29 -18.01 -11.85
N GLU A 149 -14.57 -17.55 -13.05
CA GLU A 149 -15.90 -17.64 -13.62
C GLU A 149 -15.88 -18.73 -14.70
N VAL A 150 -16.71 -19.74 -14.50
CA VAL A 150 -16.87 -20.90 -15.40
C VAL A 150 -18.28 -20.96 -16.01
N ASP A 151 -19.14 -20.01 -15.66
CA ASP A 151 -20.57 -20.03 -16.01
C ASP A 151 -20.96 -18.76 -16.79
N GLU A 152 -21.30 -18.94 -18.06
CA GLU A 152 -21.74 -17.91 -19.02
C GLU A 152 -23.04 -17.19 -18.60
N THR A 153 -23.74 -17.72 -17.59
CA THR A 153 -24.99 -17.17 -17.07
C THR A 153 -24.84 -16.44 -15.73
N SER A 154 -23.62 -16.37 -15.19
CA SER A 154 -23.34 -15.78 -13.89
C SER A 154 -23.65 -14.26 -13.87
N PRO A 155 -24.56 -13.80 -12.99
CA PRO A 155 -24.97 -12.40 -12.90
C PRO A 155 -23.93 -11.48 -12.23
N CYS A 156 -22.71 -11.98 -11.97
CA CYS A 156 -21.68 -11.31 -11.18
C CYS A 156 -20.71 -10.44 -12.00
N TYR A 157 -20.75 -10.56 -13.33
CA TYR A 157 -19.77 -9.94 -14.24
C TYR A 157 -20.37 -8.99 -15.28
N ALA A 158 -21.63 -8.58 -15.11
CA ALA A 158 -22.27 -7.60 -15.98
C ALA A 158 -21.72 -6.18 -15.73
N ASP A 159 -20.61 -5.84 -16.35
CA ASP A 159 -19.87 -4.57 -16.39
C ASP A 159 -20.63 -3.30 -15.90
N VAL A 160 -20.19 -2.72 -14.76
CA VAL A 160 -19.77 -1.31 -14.56
C VAL A 160 -19.69 -0.95 -13.06
N SER A 161 -18.58 -1.31 -12.40
CA SER A 161 -18.09 -0.56 -11.24
C SER A 161 -16.57 -0.37 -11.39
N PRO A 162 -15.98 0.76 -10.93
CA PRO A 162 -14.54 0.98 -11.00
C PRO A 162 -13.71 -0.08 -10.24
N GLU A 163 -14.39 -0.87 -9.40
CA GLU A 163 -13.83 -1.90 -8.52
C GLU A 163 -14.16 -3.34 -9.00
N GLY A 164 -14.82 -3.47 -10.16
CA GLY A 164 -14.82 -4.68 -10.97
C GLY A 164 -15.92 -5.72 -10.72
N TYR A 165 -16.93 -5.46 -9.89
CA TYR A 165 -18.09 -6.37 -9.75
C TYR A 165 -19.39 -5.59 -9.61
N SER A 166 -20.44 -6.04 -10.29
CA SER A 166 -21.78 -5.45 -10.29
C SER A 166 -22.82 -6.47 -9.82
N ASN A 167 -24.01 -5.99 -9.46
CA ASN A 167 -25.19 -6.83 -9.34
C ASN A 167 -26.05 -6.73 -10.62
N SER A 168 -26.42 -7.89 -11.15
CA SER A 168 -27.59 -8.17 -12.01
C SER A 168 -27.40 -8.35 -13.53
N ILE A 169 -27.87 -9.55 -13.94
CA ILE A 169 -28.63 -9.97 -15.14
C ILE A 169 -28.21 -9.42 -16.52
N GLY A 170 -27.63 -10.30 -17.33
CA GLY A 170 -27.66 -10.22 -18.80
C GLY A 170 -26.53 -10.98 -19.48
N SER A 171 -26.87 -12.04 -20.24
CA SER A 171 -25.98 -12.96 -20.95
C SER A 171 -25.34 -12.41 -22.24
N ALA A 172 -24.17 -12.95 -22.60
CA ALA A 172 -23.82 -13.63 -23.87
C ALA A 172 -22.40 -13.30 -24.37
N GLY A 173 -21.52 -14.31 -24.40
CA GLY A 173 -20.22 -14.32 -25.06
C GLY A 173 -19.52 -15.67 -24.82
N GLU A 174 -18.74 -16.14 -25.80
CA GLU A 174 -17.98 -17.41 -25.74
C GLU A 174 -17.26 -17.61 -24.39
N PRO A 175 -17.16 -18.84 -23.85
CA PRO A 175 -16.66 -19.09 -22.50
C PRO A 175 -15.15 -18.81 -22.42
N LEU A 176 -14.80 -17.59 -22.03
CA LEU A 176 -13.46 -17.30 -21.56
C LEU A 176 -13.36 -17.79 -20.12
N HIS A 177 -12.68 -18.92 -19.93
CA HIS A 177 -12.22 -19.34 -18.61
C HIS A 177 -11.12 -18.37 -18.18
N VAL A 178 -11.52 -17.25 -17.59
CA VAL A 178 -10.57 -16.25 -17.08
C VAL A 178 -10.35 -16.54 -15.61
N GLU A 179 -9.16 -17.04 -15.32
CA GLU A 179 -8.70 -17.11 -13.95
C GLU A 179 -8.02 -15.82 -13.57
N ARG A 180 -8.55 -15.16 -12.54
CA ARG A 180 -8.04 -13.90 -12.07
C ARG A 180 -7.47 -14.04 -10.68
N PHE A 181 -6.24 -13.59 -10.51
CA PHE A 181 -5.59 -13.48 -9.22
C PHE A 181 -5.43 -12.01 -8.87
N THR A 182 -5.92 -11.61 -7.69
CA THR A 182 -5.74 -10.27 -7.14
C THR A 182 -4.77 -10.36 -5.98
N ILE A 183 -3.57 -9.81 -6.13
CA ILE A 183 -2.59 -9.79 -5.04
C ILE A 183 -2.66 -8.42 -4.37
N THR A 184 -2.82 -8.44 -3.05
CA THR A 184 -2.75 -7.23 -2.24
C THR A 184 -1.61 -7.36 -1.26
N VAL A 185 -0.71 -6.38 -1.26
CA VAL A 185 0.48 -6.36 -0.42
C VAL A 185 0.51 -5.13 0.47
N ILE A 186 1.11 -5.27 1.63
CA ILE A 186 1.45 -4.16 2.52
C ILE A 186 2.95 -4.14 2.76
N GLY A 187 3.56 -2.98 2.50
CA GLY A 187 4.94 -2.68 2.85
C GLY A 187 4.99 -1.69 4.00
N TYR A 188 6.01 -1.80 4.83
CA TYR A 188 6.23 -0.95 6.00
C TYR A 188 7.48 -0.13 5.81
N GLY A 189 7.46 1.14 6.22
CA GLY A 189 8.64 1.99 6.26
C GLY A 189 9.54 1.65 7.44
N ALA A 190 10.58 2.44 7.66
CA ALA A 190 11.39 2.41 8.87
C ALA A 190 10.60 2.87 10.11
N GLN A 191 9.60 3.75 9.94
CA GLN A 191 8.70 4.12 11.03
C GLN A 191 7.52 3.13 11.15
N PRO A 192 7.06 2.79 12.38
CA PRO A 192 5.97 1.83 12.59
C PRO A 192 4.62 2.22 11.95
N ASN A 193 4.39 3.52 11.78
CA ASN A 193 3.13 4.05 11.25
C ASN A 193 3.14 4.26 9.73
N THR A 194 4.32 4.17 9.10
CA THR A 194 4.43 4.34 7.65
C THR A 194 4.17 3.01 6.99
N ARG A 195 3.04 2.94 6.28
CA ARG A 195 2.63 1.77 5.53
C ARG A 195 2.13 2.18 4.16
N VAL A 196 2.42 1.35 3.17
CA VAL A 196 1.97 1.50 1.79
C VAL A 196 1.31 0.20 1.38
N ARG A 197 0.18 0.31 0.69
CA ARG A 197 -0.54 -0.84 0.14
C ARG A 197 -0.48 -0.77 -1.38
N LEU A 198 -0.15 -1.90 -2.01
CA LEU A 198 -0.22 -2.06 -3.45
C LEU A 198 -1.18 -3.21 -3.76
N GLN A 199 -1.87 -3.09 -4.88
CA GLN A 199 -2.76 -4.11 -5.40
C GLN A 199 -2.46 -4.29 -6.88
N ALA A 200 -2.36 -5.53 -7.32
CA ALA A 200 -2.23 -5.87 -8.73
C ALA A 200 -3.08 -7.09 -9.05
N THR A 201 -3.55 -7.15 -10.29
CA THR A 201 -4.45 -8.17 -10.77
C THR A 201 -3.86 -8.82 -12.01
N PHE A 202 -3.84 -10.15 -12.03
CA PHE A 202 -3.25 -10.97 -13.09
C PHE A 202 -4.33 -11.89 -13.62
N ASN A 203 -4.38 -12.03 -14.95
CA ASN A 203 -5.22 -13.02 -15.59
C ASN A 203 -4.31 -14.15 -16.08
N ALA A 204 -4.62 -15.40 -15.72
CA ALA A 204 -4.01 -16.57 -16.31
C ALA A 204 -4.93 -17.11 -17.42
N LEU A 205 -4.35 -17.35 -18.59
CA LEU A 205 -4.99 -18.11 -19.66
C LEU A 205 -4.47 -19.54 -19.53
N LEU A 206 -5.37 -20.49 -19.22
CA LEU A 206 -5.09 -21.92 -19.19
C LEU A 206 -5.29 -22.55 -20.57
#